data_AF-A0A2H0G2H3-F1
#
_entry.id   AF-A0A2H0G2H3-F1
#
_cell.length_a   1.000
_cell.length_b   1.000
_cell.length_c   1.000
_cell.angle_alpha   90.00
_cell.angle_beta   90.00
_cell.angle_gamma   90.00
#
_symmetry.space_group_name_H-M   'P 1'
#
loop_
_entity.id
_entity.type
_entity.pdbx_description
1 polymer ?
#
loop_
_entity_poly.entity_id
_entity_poly.type
_entity_poly.pdbx_seq_one_letter_code
_entity_poly.pdbx_strand_id
1 'polypeptide(L)'
;MTLTVRADLIAALRRKLDQLGNMGEHLDYTRRKVSGRFPMRSLAEMDPDGLEVLAAFKGRFAELQDHLASAMRLVARIEEVNADAFTYVVNYMEKIGVVSSAEAWNEARAVRNDAAHEYTDDPAGQAAFFNEVYEKTPFLFETRAALQDFCRRTYPA
;
A
#
# COMPACT_ATOMS: atom_id res chain seq x y z
N MET A 1 -2.28 23.30 16.69
CA MET A 1 -1.35 22.34 17.32
C MET A 1 -0.14 23.09 17.88
N THR A 2 0.49 22.66 18.99
CA THR A 2 1.72 23.33 19.49
C THR A 2 2.94 23.00 18.63
N LEU A 3 3.96 23.87 18.64
CA LEU A 3 5.19 23.65 17.85
C LEU A 3 5.91 22.35 18.23
N THR A 4 6.00 22.04 19.53
CA THR A 4 6.60 20.80 20.02
C THR A 4 5.85 19.57 19.50
N VAL A 5 4.51 19.57 19.59
CA VAL A 5 3.69 18.45 19.09
C VAL A 5 3.84 18.28 17.58
N ARG A 6 3.92 19.39 16.82
CA ARG A 6 4.16 19.33 15.37
C ARG A 6 5.53 18.70 15.06
N ALA A 7 6.58 19.08 15.78
CA ALA A 7 7.92 18.53 15.61
C ALA A 7 7.96 17.02 15.90
N ASP A 8 7.31 16.57 16.98
CA ASP A 8 7.25 15.15 17.35
C ASP A 8 6.53 14.31 16.29
N LEU A 9 5.44 14.83 15.71
CA LEU A 9 4.72 14.18 14.62
C LEU A 9 5.58 14.08 13.35
N ILE A 10 6.31 15.13 13.00
CA ILE A 10 7.25 15.11 11.86
C ILE A 10 8.35 14.06 12.09
N ALA A 11 8.91 13.99 13.29
CA ALA A 11 9.90 12.98 13.63
C ALA A 11 9.32 11.54 13.55
N ALA A 12 8.08 11.33 14.00
CA ALA A 12 7.39 10.05 13.86
C ALA A 12 7.12 9.69 12.39
N LEU A 13 6.70 10.68 11.58
CA LEU A 13 6.49 10.50 10.14
C LEU A 13 7.79 10.10 9.44
N ARG A 14 8.92 10.74 9.75
CA ARG A 14 10.24 10.37 9.18
C ARG A 14 10.58 8.89 9.42
N ARG A 15 10.48 8.43 10.67
CA ARG A 15 10.70 7.01 11.00
C ARG A 15 9.76 6.07 10.23
N LYS A 16 8.51 6.49 10.02
CA LYS A 16 7.52 5.73 9.25
C LYS A 16 7.89 5.67 7.76
N LEU A 17 8.42 6.75 7.18
CA LEU A 17 8.87 6.80 5.79
C LEU A 17 10.08 5.88 5.55
N ASP A 18 11.00 5.77 6.50
CA ASP A 18 12.13 4.84 6.42
C ASP A 18 11.62 3.38 6.40
N GLN A 19 10.67 3.05 7.29
CA GLN A 19 10.03 1.73 7.30
C GLN A 19 9.33 1.43 5.96
N LEU A 20 8.60 2.40 5.41
CA LEU A 20 7.93 2.28 4.10
C LEU A 20 8.91 2.02 2.95
N GLY A 21 10.13 2.58 3.03
CA GLY A 21 11.21 2.27 2.10
C GLY A 21 11.50 0.77 2.07
N ASN A 22 11.85 0.20 3.23
CA ASN A 22 12.16 -1.23 3.38
C ASN A 22 10.99 -2.13 2.97
N MET A 23 9.76 -1.78 3.36
CA MET A 23 8.57 -2.56 3.04
C MET A 23 8.31 -2.64 1.54
N GLY A 24 8.46 -1.52 0.80
CA GLY A 24 8.28 -1.56 -0.64
C GLY A 24 9.43 -2.25 -1.37
N GLU A 25 10.65 -2.27 -0.83
CA GLU A 25 11.73 -3.12 -1.37
C GLU A 25 11.41 -4.61 -1.20
N HIS A 26 10.90 -5.01 -0.03
CA HIS A 26 10.45 -6.38 0.21
C HIS A 26 9.30 -6.79 -0.72
N LEU A 27 8.32 -5.90 -0.93
CA LEU A 27 7.22 -6.16 -1.85
C LEU A 27 7.72 -6.28 -3.29
N ASP A 28 8.62 -5.39 -3.73
CA ASP A 28 9.16 -5.45 -5.09
C ASP A 28 10.01 -6.69 -5.32
N TYR A 29 10.75 -7.15 -4.31
CA TYR A 29 11.47 -8.42 -4.34
C TYR A 29 10.53 -9.60 -4.61
N THR A 30 9.43 -9.74 -3.87
CA THR A 30 8.49 -10.84 -4.10
C THR A 30 7.69 -10.68 -5.38
N ARG A 31 7.27 -9.45 -5.72
CA ARG A 31 6.64 -9.14 -7.01
C ARG A 31 7.50 -9.60 -8.19
N ARG A 32 8.81 -9.34 -8.15
CA ARG A 32 9.76 -9.80 -9.19
C ARG A 32 9.84 -11.32 -9.23
N LYS A 33 9.91 -12.01 -8.09
CA LYS A 33 9.92 -13.48 -8.03
C LYS A 33 8.68 -14.13 -8.66
N VAL A 34 7.51 -13.50 -8.50
CA VAL A 34 6.25 -14.04 -9.02
C VAL A 34 5.91 -13.51 -10.42
N SER A 35 6.57 -12.45 -10.90
CA SER A 35 6.23 -11.74 -12.14
C SER A 35 6.03 -12.62 -13.37
N GLY A 36 6.90 -13.62 -13.58
CA GLY A 36 6.79 -14.54 -14.72
C GLY A 36 5.57 -15.47 -14.69
N ARG A 37 4.78 -15.45 -13.60
CA ARG A 37 3.52 -16.22 -13.47
C ARG A 37 2.31 -15.39 -13.91
N PHE A 38 2.42 -14.07 -13.98
CA PHE A 38 1.30 -13.18 -14.26
C PHE A 38 1.14 -12.86 -15.76
N PRO A 39 -0.11 -12.76 -16.28
CA PRO A 39 -1.36 -13.07 -15.59
C PRO A 39 -1.56 -14.60 -15.43
N MET A 40 -1.99 -15.01 -14.24
CA MET A 40 -2.29 -16.40 -13.93
C MET A 40 -3.71 -16.76 -14.39
N ARG A 41 -3.89 -17.98 -14.90
CA ARG A 41 -5.20 -18.52 -15.26
C ARG A 41 -5.82 -19.38 -14.15
N SER A 42 -4.99 -20.06 -13.37
CA SER A 42 -5.39 -21.01 -12.33
C SER A 42 -4.21 -21.26 -11.38
N LEU A 43 -4.50 -21.57 -10.11
CA LEU A 43 -3.53 -22.05 -9.13
C LEU A 43 -3.49 -23.58 -9.00
N ALA A 44 -4.26 -24.33 -9.81
CA ALA A 44 -4.48 -25.77 -9.60
C ALA A 44 -3.19 -26.62 -9.65
N GLU A 45 -2.23 -26.21 -10.47
CA GLU A 45 -0.95 -26.91 -10.65
C GLU A 45 0.20 -26.22 -9.90
N MET A 46 -0.10 -25.28 -9.00
CA MET A 46 0.94 -24.56 -8.27
C MET A 46 1.55 -25.43 -7.18
N ASP A 47 2.88 -25.47 -7.15
CA ASP A 47 3.63 -26.13 -6.09
C ASP A 47 3.52 -25.38 -4.76
N PRO A 48 3.74 -26.06 -3.63
CA PRO A 48 3.70 -25.42 -2.31
C PRO A 48 4.60 -24.19 -2.20
N ASP A 49 5.83 -24.27 -2.75
CA ASP A 49 6.78 -23.15 -2.75
C ASP A 49 6.22 -21.93 -3.51
N GLY A 50 5.57 -22.13 -4.66
CA GLY A 50 4.90 -21.09 -5.42
C GLY A 50 3.76 -20.44 -4.65
N LEU A 51 2.93 -21.25 -3.99
CA LEU A 51 1.84 -20.77 -3.13
C LEU A 51 2.37 -19.94 -1.95
N GLU A 52 3.46 -20.36 -1.32
CA GLU A 52 4.11 -19.58 -0.25
C GLU A 52 4.62 -18.23 -0.75
N VAL A 53 5.24 -18.18 -1.93
CA VAL A 53 5.73 -16.90 -2.50
C VAL A 53 4.55 -15.98 -2.82
N LEU A 54 3.43 -16.51 -3.35
CA LEU A 54 2.21 -15.74 -3.58
C LEU A 54 1.60 -15.22 -2.28
N ALA A 55 1.45 -16.06 -1.25
CA ALA A 55 0.97 -15.65 0.06
C ALA A 55 1.84 -14.54 0.66
N ALA A 56 3.16 -14.67 0.54
CA ALA A 56 4.11 -13.68 1.02
C ALA A 56 4.11 -12.39 0.16
N PHE A 57 3.75 -12.46 -1.12
CA PHE A 57 3.50 -11.29 -1.97
C PHE A 57 2.22 -10.55 -1.55
N LYS A 58 1.10 -11.27 -1.37
CA LYS A 58 -0.17 -10.74 -0.85
C LYS A 58 0.01 -10.03 0.48
N GLY A 59 0.67 -10.69 1.44
CA GLY A 59 0.90 -10.13 2.77
C GLY A 59 1.66 -8.80 2.71
N ARG A 60 2.75 -8.75 1.93
CA ARG A 60 3.55 -7.52 1.77
C ARG A 60 2.80 -6.39 1.07
N PHE A 61 1.90 -6.71 0.13
CA PHE A 61 1.02 -5.72 -0.49
C PHE A 61 0.09 -5.08 0.55
N ALA A 62 -0.56 -5.92 1.36
CA ALA A 62 -1.45 -5.47 2.42
C ALA A 62 -0.73 -4.61 3.47
N GLU A 63 0.43 -5.09 3.95
CA GLU A 63 1.27 -4.37 4.91
C GLU A 63 1.70 -3.00 4.38
N LEU A 64 2.16 -2.93 3.12
CA LEU A 64 2.57 -1.66 2.51
C LEU A 64 1.40 -0.66 2.45
N GLN A 65 0.22 -1.11 2.01
CA GLN A 65 -0.98 -0.27 1.93
C GLN A 65 -1.39 0.26 3.31
N ASP A 66 -1.38 -0.59 4.34
CA ASP A 66 -1.74 -0.19 5.71
C ASP A 66 -0.75 0.81 6.30
N HIS A 67 0.55 0.61 6.04
CA HIS A 67 1.57 1.55 6.50
C HIS A 67 1.52 2.88 5.74
N LEU A 68 1.19 2.86 4.45
CA LEU A 68 0.93 4.07 3.67
C LEU A 68 -0.26 4.83 4.26
N ALA A 69 -1.39 4.15 4.52
CA ALA A 69 -2.55 4.75 5.15
C ALA A 69 -2.22 5.40 6.51
N SER A 70 -1.43 4.71 7.33
CA SER A 70 -0.94 5.20 8.62
C SER A 70 -0.07 6.46 8.46
N ALA A 71 0.82 6.49 7.46
CA ALA A 71 1.66 7.67 7.18
C ALA A 71 0.84 8.85 6.65
N MET A 72 -0.14 8.60 5.77
CA MET A 72 -1.06 9.63 5.27
C MET A 72 -1.87 10.28 6.40
N ARG A 73 -2.30 9.50 7.40
CA ARG A 73 -2.95 10.03 8.61
C ARG A 73 -2.03 10.95 9.41
N LEU A 74 -0.74 10.62 9.52
CA LEU A 74 0.25 11.49 10.16
C LEU A 74 0.39 12.80 9.39
N VAL A 75 0.47 12.75 8.06
CA VAL A 75 0.49 13.95 7.21
C VAL A 75 -0.76 14.80 7.41
N ALA A 76 -1.96 14.21 7.35
CA ALA A 76 -3.20 14.93 7.57
C ALA A 76 -3.23 15.60 8.96
N ARG A 77 -2.75 14.92 10.01
CA ARG A 77 -2.66 15.48 11.36
C ARG A 77 -1.66 16.64 11.44
N ILE A 78 -0.51 16.53 10.78
CA ILE A 78 0.49 17.61 10.73
C ILE A 78 -0.08 18.84 10.04
N GLU A 79 -0.85 18.63 8.97
CA GLU A 79 -1.49 19.67 8.16
C GLU A 79 -2.84 20.12 8.73
N GLU A 80 -3.19 19.67 9.93
CA GLU A 80 -4.43 20.01 10.64
C GLU A 80 -5.71 19.73 9.83
N VAL A 81 -5.63 18.75 8.92
CA VAL A 81 -6.76 18.22 8.15
C VAL A 81 -7.53 17.22 9.00
N ASN A 82 -8.86 17.25 8.91
CA ASN A 82 -9.71 16.26 9.58
C ASN A 82 -9.33 14.83 9.12
N ALA A 83 -8.95 13.99 10.08
CA ALA A 83 -8.53 12.61 9.85
C ALA A 83 -9.45 11.56 10.51
N ASP A 84 -10.65 11.97 10.96
CA ASP A 84 -11.64 11.10 11.62
C ASP A 84 -12.10 9.99 10.66
N ALA A 85 -12.56 10.39 9.47
CA ALA A 85 -12.85 9.48 8.38
C ALA A 85 -11.63 9.36 7.46
N PHE A 86 -11.25 8.12 7.12
CA PHE A 86 -10.11 7.90 6.22
C PHE A 86 -10.37 8.45 4.81
N THR A 87 -11.62 8.54 4.37
CA THR A 87 -12.00 9.18 3.10
C THR A 87 -11.51 10.63 3.02
N TYR A 88 -11.57 11.40 4.12
CA TYR A 88 -11.04 12.77 4.13
C TYR A 88 -9.52 12.80 3.99
N VAL A 89 -8.82 11.82 4.58
CA VAL A 89 -7.37 11.67 4.43
C VAL A 89 -7.01 11.37 2.99
N VAL A 90 -7.66 10.40 2.35
CA VAL A 90 -7.36 10.01 0.96
C VAL A 90 -7.68 11.15 -0.02
N ASN A 91 -8.82 11.82 0.13
CA ASN A 91 -9.18 12.98 -0.70
C ASN A 91 -8.16 14.13 -0.54
N TYR A 92 -7.64 14.32 0.68
CA TYR A 92 -6.57 15.28 0.90
C TYR A 92 -5.26 14.85 0.25
N MET A 93 -4.87 13.57 0.36
CA MET A 93 -3.68 13.03 -0.31
C MET A 93 -3.77 13.16 -1.84
N GLU A 94 -4.95 12.96 -2.41
CA GLU A 94 -5.23 13.19 -3.82
C GLU A 94 -5.03 14.66 -4.21
N LYS A 95 -5.61 15.58 -3.43
CA LYS A 95 -5.47 17.02 -3.64
C LYS A 95 -4.00 17.49 -3.62
N ILE A 96 -3.14 16.89 -2.79
CA ILE A 96 -1.71 17.24 -2.71
C ILE A 96 -0.82 16.42 -3.65
N GLY A 97 -1.41 15.54 -4.48
CA GLY A 97 -0.70 14.73 -5.46
C GLY A 97 0.09 13.56 -4.88
N VAL A 98 -0.19 13.16 -3.63
CA VAL A 98 0.41 11.97 -3.01
C VAL A 98 -0.28 10.70 -3.48
N VAL A 99 -1.60 10.75 -3.65
CA VAL A 99 -2.41 9.68 -4.26
C VAL A 99 -2.85 10.18 -5.62
N SER A 100 -2.72 9.38 -6.68
CA SER A 100 -3.13 9.81 -8.02
C SER A 100 -4.64 9.78 -8.23
N SER A 101 -5.34 8.90 -7.52
CA SER A 101 -6.80 8.79 -7.52
C SER A 101 -7.31 8.19 -6.21
N ALA A 102 -8.25 8.86 -5.56
CA ALA A 102 -8.90 8.34 -4.35
C ALA A 102 -9.74 7.08 -4.64
N GLU A 103 -10.31 7.00 -5.84
CA GLU A 103 -11.01 5.82 -6.34
C GLU A 103 -10.05 4.63 -6.50
N ALA A 104 -8.92 4.82 -7.19
CA ALA A 104 -7.90 3.77 -7.36
C ALA A 104 -7.35 3.27 -6.02
N TRP A 105 -7.21 4.18 -5.04
CA TRP A 105 -6.86 3.79 -3.67
C TRP A 105 -7.91 2.86 -3.04
N ASN A 106 -9.19 3.19 -3.18
CA ASN A 106 -10.28 2.38 -2.63
C ASN A 106 -10.41 1.04 -3.35
N GLU A 107 -10.18 0.98 -4.66
CA GLU A 107 -10.11 -0.28 -5.41
C GLU A 107 -8.97 -1.17 -4.89
N ALA A 108 -7.76 -0.63 -4.76
CA ALA A 108 -6.63 -1.39 -4.20
C ALA A 108 -6.91 -1.87 -2.76
N ARG A 109 -7.66 -1.08 -1.98
CA ARG A 109 -8.11 -1.47 -0.63
C ARG A 109 -9.19 -2.55 -0.66
N ALA A 110 -10.09 -2.53 -1.63
CA ALA A 110 -11.09 -3.57 -1.83
C ALA A 110 -10.42 -4.91 -2.13
N VAL A 111 -9.48 -4.94 -3.09
CA VAL A 111 -8.66 -6.12 -3.38
C VAL A 111 -8.00 -6.66 -2.12
N ARG A 112 -7.39 -5.80 -1.29
CA ARG A 112 -6.81 -6.23 -0.01
C ARG A 112 -7.85 -6.84 0.94
N ASN A 113 -9.05 -6.29 1.02
CA ASN A 113 -10.11 -6.78 1.91
C ASN A 113 -10.73 -8.08 1.41
N ASP A 114 -10.83 -8.26 0.10
CA ASP A 114 -11.37 -9.46 -0.53
C ASP A 114 -10.44 -10.66 -0.35
N ALA A 115 -9.18 -10.42 0.06
CA ALA A 115 -8.23 -11.45 0.49
C ALA A 115 -8.73 -12.31 1.67
N ALA A 116 -9.79 -11.89 2.38
CA ALA A 116 -10.40 -12.62 3.48
C ALA A 116 -11.58 -13.52 3.05
N HIS A 117 -12.02 -13.47 1.78
CA HIS A 117 -13.01 -14.40 1.22
C HIS A 117 -12.36 -15.69 0.69
N GLU A 118 -11.34 -16.17 1.41
CA GLU A 118 -10.48 -17.35 1.19
C GLU A 118 -11.20 -18.72 1.11
N TYR A 119 -12.48 -18.79 0.74
CA TYR A 119 -13.26 -20.04 0.68
C TYR A 119 -13.94 -20.28 -0.68
N THR A 120 -13.28 -19.91 -1.78
CA THR A 120 -13.58 -20.58 -3.04
C THR A 120 -12.49 -21.62 -3.29
N ASP A 121 -12.85 -22.89 -3.19
CA ASP A 121 -12.07 -24.03 -3.72
C ASP A 121 -11.94 -23.97 -5.26
N ASP A 122 -12.01 -22.77 -5.85
CA ASP A 122 -11.87 -22.46 -7.26
C ASP A 122 -10.49 -21.85 -7.54
N PRO A 123 -9.55 -22.63 -8.10
CA PRO A 123 -8.23 -22.14 -8.45
C PRO A 123 -8.22 -21.00 -9.48
N ALA A 124 -9.27 -20.84 -10.30
CA ALA A 124 -9.36 -19.76 -11.27
C ALA A 124 -9.71 -18.43 -10.60
N GLY A 125 -10.69 -18.43 -9.68
CA GLY A 125 -11.01 -17.26 -8.84
C GLY A 125 -9.81 -16.79 -8.01
N GLN A 126 -9.06 -17.72 -7.41
CA GLN A 126 -7.85 -17.37 -6.66
C GLN A 126 -6.77 -16.75 -7.57
N ALA A 127 -6.58 -17.28 -8.78
CA ALA A 127 -5.65 -16.69 -9.76
C ALA A 127 -6.07 -15.28 -10.18
N ALA A 128 -7.37 -15.05 -10.41
CA ALA A 128 -7.91 -13.72 -10.72
C ALA A 128 -7.65 -12.72 -9.60
N PHE A 129 -7.90 -13.09 -8.34
CA PHE A 129 -7.56 -12.27 -7.18
C PHE A 129 -6.08 -11.84 -7.16
N PHE A 130 -5.16 -12.79 -7.36
CA PHE A 130 -3.74 -12.45 -7.38
C PHE A 130 -3.37 -11.56 -8.57
N ASN A 131 -4.02 -11.71 -9.73
CA ASN A 131 -3.82 -10.82 -10.87
C ASN A 131 -4.18 -9.38 -10.49
N GLU A 132 -5.30 -9.17 -9.79
CA GLU A 132 -5.68 -7.84 -9.29
C GLU A 132 -4.66 -7.28 -8.29
N VAL A 133 -4.17 -8.09 -7.35
CA VAL A 133 -3.09 -7.67 -6.43
C VAL A 133 -1.85 -7.23 -7.21
N TYR A 134 -1.46 -8.00 -8.23
CA TYR A 134 -0.30 -7.70 -9.07
C TYR A 134 -0.50 -6.40 -9.87
N GLU A 135 -1.65 -6.24 -10.51
CA GLU A 135 -2.01 -5.06 -11.29
C GLU A 135 -2.09 -3.78 -10.44
N LYS A 136 -2.57 -3.86 -9.20
CA LYS A 136 -2.64 -2.73 -8.28
C LYS A 136 -1.32 -2.42 -7.55
N THR A 137 -0.32 -3.30 -7.63
CA THR A 137 0.95 -3.10 -6.91
C THR A 137 1.74 -1.86 -7.36
N PRO A 138 1.88 -1.55 -8.67
CA PRO A 138 2.55 -0.32 -9.13
C PRO A 138 1.97 0.96 -8.50
N PHE A 139 0.65 1.03 -8.35
CA PHE A 139 -0.02 2.17 -7.72
C PHE A 139 0.46 2.41 -6.28
N LEU A 140 0.71 1.37 -5.49
CA LEU A 140 1.25 1.54 -4.13
C LEU A 140 2.71 2.03 -4.14
N PHE A 141 3.52 1.60 -5.11
CA PHE A 141 4.89 2.10 -5.26
C PHE A 141 4.93 3.58 -5.65
N GLU A 142 4.08 3.98 -6.60
CA GLU A 142 3.92 5.37 -7.02
C GLU A 142 3.45 6.24 -5.84
N THR A 143 2.43 5.79 -5.12
CA THR A 143 1.90 6.49 -3.93
C THR A 143 2.97 6.65 -2.85
N ARG A 144 3.78 5.61 -2.61
CA ARG A 144 4.91 5.68 -1.67
C ARG A 144 5.94 6.71 -2.10
N ALA A 145 6.36 6.68 -3.36
CA ALA A 145 7.36 7.61 -3.89
C ALA A 145 6.86 9.06 -3.80
N ALA A 146 5.60 9.30 -4.20
CA ALA A 146 4.97 10.61 -4.11
C ALA A 146 4.86 11.11 -2.66
N LEU A 147 4.52 10.22 -1.71
CA LEU A 147 4.50 10.55 -0.28
C LEU A 147 5.90 10.94 0.23
N GLN A 148 6.94 10.17 -0.11
CA GLN A 148 8.32 10.47 0.27
C GLN A 148 8.77 11.81 -0.30
N ASP A 149 8.48 12.07 -1.58
CA ASP A 149 8.84 13.33 -2.25
C ASP A 149 8.07 14.53 -1.70
N PHE A 150 6.79 14.37 -1.37
CA PHE A 150 6.01 15.40 -0.67
C PHE A 150 6.64 15.71 0.68
N CYS A 151 6.86 14.70 1.53
CA CYS A 151 7.39 14.91 2.87
C CYS A 151 8.80 15.53 2.86
N ARG A 152 9.67 15.13 1.93
CA ARG A 152 11.02 15.71 1.78
C ARG A 152 10.98 17.19 1.43
N ARG A 153 10.03 17.62 0.59
CA ARG A 153 9.88 19.03 0.17
C ARG A 153 9.22 19.88 1.26
N THR A 154 8.20 19.34 1.93
CA THR A 154 7.35 20.09 2.86
C THR A 154 7.94 20.14 4.28
N TYR A 155 8.64 19.08 4.70
CA TYR A 155 9.20 18.96 6.06
C TYR A 155 10.73 18.78 6.04
N PRO A 156 11.49 19.79 5.53
CA PRO A 156 12.94 19.70 5.43
C PRO A 156 13.60 19.50 6.81
N ALA A 157 14.82 18.94 6.78
CA ALA A 157 15.59 18.56 7.96
C ALA A 157 15.77 19.72 8.95
#